data_AF-A0A3M1Y1W3-F1
#
_entry.id   AF-A0A3M1Y1W3-F1
#
_cell.length_a   1.000
_cell.length_b   1.000
_cell.length_c   1.000
_cell.angle_alpha   90.00
_cell.angle_beta   90.00
_cell.angle_gamma   90.00
#
_symmetry.space_group_name_H-M   'P 1'
#
loop_
_entity.id
_entity.type
_entity.pdbx_description
1 polymer ?
#
loop_
_entity_poly.entity_id
_entity_poly.type
_entity_poly.pdbx_seq_one_letter_code
_entity_poly.pdbx_strand_id
1 'polypeptide(L)'
;MTNDVIALSGQGCMQELLVRQQDNFLSQEAWETSLGTLFPNGLMLMDGDRHLRHRTLMRQAFTREALDGYLPMMLPALEAQVAAWGGGGQIRAYPVIKHLTLRIAMEVFFGLPAGPEVDRLNAAFAALVRAATALPIRLPFTAYGKGLAGRRYLEDFFARLIPQRRAGNSAG
;
A
#
# COMPACT_ATOMS: atom_id res chain seq x y z
N MET A 1 8.51 31.04 -4.92
CA MET A 1 9.22 30.47 -6.07
C MET A 1 8.21 29.66 -6.86
N THR A 2 8.05 29.94 -8.15
CA THR A 2 7.19 29.15 -9.03
C THR A 2 7.97 27.90 -9.40
N ASN A 3 7.46 26.71 -9.07
CA ASN A 3 8.08 25.47 -9.53
C ASN A 3 7.73 25.30 -11.01
N ASP A 4 8.74 25.34 -11.87
CA ASP A 4 8.57 25.01 -13.28
C ASP A 4 8.30 23.51 -13.41
N VAL A 5 7.22 23.15 -14.11
CA VAL A 5 6.84 21.75 -14.35
C VAL A 5 7.12 21.42 -15.81
N ILE A 6 8.03 20.47 -16.04
CA ILE A 6 8.37 19.97 -17.38
C ILE A 6 7.72 18.60 -17.57
N ALA A 7 6.84 18.49 -18.57
CA ALA A 7 6.23 17.22 -18.95
C ALA A 7 7.11 16.50 -19.99
N LEU A 8 7.59 15.30 -19.65
CA LEU A 8 8.37 14.45 -20.54
C LEU A 8 7.50 13.29 -21.05
N SER A 9 7.64 12.94 -22.33
CA SER A 9 6.89 11.85 -22.95
C SER A 9 7.72 11.12 -24.00
N GLY A 10 7.35 9.87 -24.30
CA GLY A 10 8.05 9.02 -25.27
C GLY A 10 9.18 8.19 -24.65
N GLN A 11 9.49 7.07 -25.31
CA GLN A 11 10.40 6.04 -24.80
C GLN A 11 11.81 6.59 -24.51
N GLY A 12 12.39 7.37 -25.42
CA GLY A 12 13.74 7.91 -25.27
C GLY A 12 13.88 8.81 -24.03
N CYS A 13 12.86 9.64 -23.76
CA CYS A 13 12.84 10.48 -22.55
C CYS A 13 12.72 9.65 -21.28
N MET A 14 11.86 8.63 -21.27
CA MET A 14 11.70 7.74 -20.11
C MET A 14 12.97 6.94 -19.82
N GLN A 15 13.67 6.46 -20.86
CA GLN A 15 14.95 5.76 -20.70
C GLN A 15 16.04 6.69 -20.15
N GLU A 16 16.11 7.93 -20.66
CA GLU A 16 17.07 8.91 -20.17
C GLU A 16 16.81 9.22 -18.68
N LEU A 17 15.56 9.51 -18.32
CA LEU A 17 15.14 9.86 -16.96
C LEU A 17 15.27 8.71 -15.96
N LEU A 18 14.67 7.54 -16.26
CA LEU A 18 14.49 6.45 -15.31
C LEU A 18 15.68 5.49 -15.23
N VAL A 19 16.61 5.54 -16.20
CA VAL A 19 17.73 4.58 -16.28
C VAL A 19 19.06 5.30 -16.35
N ARG A 20 19.27 6.16 -17.34
CA ARG A 20 20.60 6.75 -17.60
C ARG A 20 20.96 7.83 -16.59
N GLN A 21 19.99 8.65 -16.21
CA GLN A 21 20.19 9.83 -15.36
C GLN A 21 19.49 9.66 -14.01
N GLN A 22 19.11 8.44 -13.61
CA GLN A 22 18.31 8.21 -12.41
C GLN A 22 18.89 8.86 -11.13
N ASP A 23 20.22 8.94 -11.02
CA ASP A 23 20.91 9.49 -9.85
C ASP A 23 20.92 11.04 -9.83
N ASN A 24 20.50 11.67 -10.93
CA ASN A 24 20.41 13.13 -11.06
C ASN A 24 19.01 13.68 -10.72
N PHE A 25 18.04 12.81 -10.41
CA PHE A 25 16.68 13.20 -10.07
C PHE A 25 16.31 12.73 -8.66
N LEU A 26 15.75 13.63 -7.86
CA LEU A 26 15.29 13.35 -6.50
C LEU A 26 13.78 13.14 -6.48
N SER A 27 13.34 11.94 -6.16
CA SER A 27 11.92 11.57 -6.04
C SER A 27 11.33 12.14 -4.75
N GLN A 28 12.12 12.21 -3.67
CA GLN A 28 11.65 12.57 -2.35
C GLN A 28 10.98 13.94 -2.32
N GLU A 29 11.60 14.97 -2.89
CA GLU A 29 11.08 16.35 -2.82
C GLU A 29 9.68 16.48 -3.45
N ALA A 30 9.49 15.85 -4.61
CA ALA A 30 8.22 15.87 -5.34
C ALA A 30 7.10 15.18 -4.54
N TRP A 31 7.40 14.02 -3.95
CA TRP A 31 6.39 13.24 -3.23
C TRP A 31 6.17 13.69 -1.79
N GLU A 32 7.17 14.25 -1.10
CA GLU A 32 7.05 14.73 0.28
C GLU A 32 5.98 15.83 0.40
N THR A 33 5.94 16.75 -0.57
CA THR A 33 4.97 17.85 -0.58
C THR A 33 3.51 17.34 -0.63
N SER A 34 3.27 16.25 -1.36
CA SER A 34 1.91 15.73 -1.60
C SER A 34 1.53 14.60 -0.63
N LEU A 35 2.46 13.70 -0.33
CA LEU A 35 2.22 12.45 0.38
C LEU A 35 2.93 12.36 1.73
N GLY A 36 3.87 13.25 2.05
CA GLY A 36 4.73 13.15 3.23
C GLY A 36 3.97 13.07 4.56
N THR A 37 2.85 13.81 4.66
CA THR A 37 2.00 13.74 5.86
C THR A 37 1.24 12.41 5.97
N LEU A 38 0.94 11.74 4.87
CA LEU A 38 0.18 10.48 4.86
C LEU A 38 1.07 9.25 4.91
N PHE A 39 2.24 9.29 4.26
CA PHE A 39 3.17 8.17 4.12
C PHE A 39 4.61 8.61 4.39
N PRO A 40 4.93 9.17 5.57
CA PRO A 40 6.28 9.64 5.84
C PRO A 40 7.23 8.45 5.80
N ASN A 41 8.42 8.68 5.23
CA ASN A 41 9.37 7.60 5.00
C ASN A 41 8.76 6.44 4.18
N GLY A 42 7.78 6.71 3.33
CA GLY A 42 7.32 5.76 2.32
C GLY A 42 8.44 5.51 1.31
N LEU A 43 8.50 4.31 0.72
CA LEU A 43 9.59 3.95 -0.19
C LEU A 43 9.70 4.92 -1.39
N MET A 44 8.57 5.44 -1.89
CA MET A 44 8.53 6.44 -2.97
C MET A 44 9.06 7.83 -2.56
N LEU A 45 9.14 8.10 -1.25
CA LEU A 45 9.60 9.36 -0.64
C LEU A 45 11.04 9.21 -0.11
N MET A 46 11.81 8.31 -0.70
CA MET A 46 13.23 8.12 -0.37
C MET A 46 14.06 8.17 -1.64
N ASP A 47 15.29 8.66 -1.50
CA ASP A 47 16.29 8.65 -2.57
C ASP A 47 17.56 7.90 -2.14
N GLY A 48 18.41 7.61 -3.14
CA GLY A 48 19.75 7.06 -2.98
C GLY A 48 19.84 5.78 -2.15
N ASP A 49 20.88 5.67 -1.33
CA ASP A 49 21.18 4.46 -0.55
C ASP A 49 20.07 4.07 0.41
N ARG A 50 19.33 5.05 0.96
CA ARG A 50 18.21 4.77 1.86
C ARG A 50 17.10 4.03 1.12
N HIS A 51 16.73 4.53 -0.06
CA HIS A 51 15.77 3.85 -0.95
C HIS A 51 16.26 2.45 -1.32
N LEU A 52 17.52 2.31 -1.74
CA LEU A 52 18.10 1.02 -2.13
C LEU A 52 18.07 -0.02 -1.01
N ARG A 53 18.43 0.37 0.23
CA ARG A 53 18.37 -0.51 1.39
C ARG A 53 16.94 -0.98 1.67
N HIS A 54 15.98 -0.06 1.76
CA HIS A 54 14.59 -0.41 2.05
C HIS A 54 13.96 -1.25 0.93
N ARG A 55 14.21 -0.90 -0.33
CA ARG A 55 13.77 -1.68 -1.50
C ARG A 55 14.34 -3.10 -1.47
N THR A 56 15.61 -3.25 -1.09
CA THR A 56 16.26 -4.56 -0.99
C THR A 56 15.64 -5.43 0.09
N LEU A 57 15.32 -4.87 1.25
CA LEU A 57 14.59 -5.59 2.29
C LEU A 57 13.20 -6.02 1.82
N MET A 58 12.46 -5.14 1.16
CA MET A 58 11.11 -5.46 0.64
C MET A 58 11.12 -6.56 -0.42
N ARG A 59 12.18 -6.69 -1.24
CA ARG A 59 12.26 -7.73 -2.29
C ARG A 59 12.10 -9.15 -1.76
N GLN A 60 12.48 -9.41 -0.51
CA GLN A 60 12.33 -10.73 0.12
C GLN A 60 10.87 -11.19 0.17
N ALA A 61 9.92 -10.27 0.33
CA ALA A 61 8.50 -10.58 0.32
C ALA A 61 7.94 -10.85 -1.09
N PHE A 62 8.75 -10.73 -2.15
CA PHE A 62 8.33 -10.87 -3.55
C PHE A 62 9.26 -11.82 -4.35
N THR A 63 9.98 -12.72 -3.67
CA THR A 63 10.73 -13.79 -4.35
C THR A 63 9.77 -14.84 -4.91
N ARG A 64 10.26 -15.69 -5.83
CA ARG A 64 9.46 -16.81 -6.37
C ARG A 64 8.93 -17.69 -5.23
N GLU A 65 9.81 -18.06 -4.30
CA GLU A 65 9.49 -18.94 -3.18
C GLU A 65 8.43 -18.33 -2.27
N ALA A 66 8.51 -17.02 -2.02
CA ALA A 66 7.49 -16.31 -1.24
C ALA A 66 6.14 -16.29 -1.97
N LEU A 67 6.14 -15.99 -3.27
CA LEU A 67 4.93 -15.96 -4.10
C LEU A 67 4.26 -17.34 -4.20
N ASP A 68 5.06 -18.40 -4.36
CA ASP A 68 4.58 -19.79 -4.37
C ASP A 68 3.94 -20.16 -3.02
N GLY A 69 4.48 -19.65 -1.90
CA GLY A 69 3.91 -19.79 -0.57
C GLY A 69 2.61 -19.00 -0.35
N TYR A 70 2.43 -17.86 -1.02
CA TYR A 70 1.21 -17.05 -0.89
C TYR A 70 0.03 -17.61 -1.68
N LEU A 71 0.28 -18.30 -2.78
CA LEU A 71 -0.78 -18.87 -3.62
C LEU A 71 -1.79 -19.72 -2.83
N PRO A 72 -1.39 -20.73 -2.03
CA PRO A 72 -2.34 -21.50 -1.23
C PRO A 72 -3.05 -20.67 -0.15
N MET A 73 -2.46 -19.56 0.32
CA MET A 73 -3.12 -18.64 1.25
C MET A 73 -4.22 -17.81 0.55
N MET A 74 -4.00 -17.45 -0.72
CA MET A 74 -4.93 -16.61 -1.50
C MET A 74 -6.14 -17.37 -2.04
N LEU A 75 -5.97 -18.66 -2.39
CA LEU A 75 -6.99 -19.46 -3.06
C LEU A 75 -8.35 -19.49 -2.32
N PRO A 76 -8.41 -19.75 -1.00
CA PRO A 76 -9.69 -19.78 -0.28
C PRO A 76 -10.45 -18.45 -0.36
N ALA A 77 -9.73 -17.33 -0.25
CA ALA A 77 -10.31 -16.00 -0.38
C ALA A 77 -10.87 -15.79 -1.79
N LEU A 78 -10.12 -16.18 -2.83
CA LEU A 78 -10.54 -16.07 -4.22
C LEU A 78 -11.80 -16.90 -4.51
N GLU A 79 -11.80 -18.18 -4.14
CA GLU A 79 -12.91 -19.11 -4.35
C GLU A 79 -14.19 -18.63 -3.66
N ALA A 80 -14.11 -18.24 -2.39
CA ALA A 80 -15.24 -17.69 -1.66
C ALA A 80 -15.79 -16.42 -2.31
N GLN A 81 -14.92 -15.55 -2.81
CA GLN A 81 -15.33 -14.30 -3.45
C GLN A 81 -16.03 -14.56 -4.80
N VAL A 82 -15.49 -15.47 -5.62
CA VAL A 82 -16.08 -15.84 -6.91
C VAL A 82 -17.42 -16.55 -6.73
N ALA A 83 -17.51 -17.47 -5.77
CA ALA A 83 -18.77 -18.15 -5.44
C ALA A 83 -19.87 -17.14 -5.04
N ALA A 84 -19.51 -16.07 -4.35
CA ALA A 84 -20.43 -15.02 -3.93
C ALA A 84 -20.93 -14.11 -5.08
N TRP A 85 -20.34 -14.17 -6.29
CA TRP A 85 -20.76 -13.30 -7.40
C TRP A 85 -22.11 -13.66 -8.02
N GLY A 86 -22.64 -14.86 -7.73
CA GLY A 86 -23.98 -15.27 -8.15
C GLY A 86 -24.11 -15.50 -9.66
N GLY A 87 -24.63 -16.67 -10.05
CA GLY A 87 -24.59 -17.17 -11.43
C GLY A 87 -25.47 -16.47 -12.48
N GLY A 88 -25.89 -15.22 -12.32
CA GLY A 88 -26.76 -14.57 -13.33
C GLY A 88 -26.98 -13.06 -13.23
N GLY A 89 -26.28 -12.35 -12.35
CA GLY A 89 -26.45 -10.91 -12.15
C GLY A 89 -25.30 -10.07 -12.71
N GLN A 90 -25.54 -8.75 -12.84
CA GLN A 90 -24.46 -7.78 -13.07
C GLN A 90 -23.75 -7.49 -11.74
N ILE A 91 -22.42 -7.61 -11.73
CA ILE A 91 -21.58 -7.19 -10.60
C ILE A 91 -20.80 -5.93 -10.93
N ARG A 92 -20.55 -5.08 -9.94
CA ARG A 92 -19.61 -3.96 -10.08
C ARG A 92 -18.20 -4.49 -9.86
N ALA A 93 -17.42 -4.64 -10.92
CA ALA A 93 -16.08 -5.23 -10.86
C ALA A 93 -15.12 -4.48 -9.93
N TYR A 94 -15.03 -3.14 -10.03
CA TYR A 94 -14.10 -2.34 -9.25
C TYR A 94 -14.22 -2.53 -7.72
N PRO A 95 -15.39 -2.35 -7.06
CA PRO A 95 -15.50 -2.50 -5.61
C PRO A 95 -15.20 -3.93 -5.15
N VAL A 96 -15.63 -4.92 -5.94
CA VAL A 96 -15.43 -6.34 -5.64
C VAL A 96 -13.96 -6.73 -5.71
N ILE A 97 -13.27 -6.37 -6.79
CA ILE A 97 -11.84 -6.65 -6.96
C ILE A 97 -11.03 -5.89 -5.90
N LYS A 98 -11.36 -4.62 -5.65
CA LYS A 98 -10.68 -3.81 -4.63
C LYS A 98 -10.83 -4.41 -3.23
N HIS A 99 -12.01 -4.90 -2.87
CA HIS A 99 -12.23 -5.57 -1.60
C HIS A 99 -11.39 -6.85 -1.49
N LEU A 100 -11.41 -7.67 -2.54
CA LEU A 100 -10.66 -8.92 -2.61
C LEU A 100 -9.15 -8.71 -2.48
N THR A 101 -8.57 -7.76 -3.21
CA THR A 101 -7.12 -7.50 -3.18
C THR A 101 -6.66 -6.96 -1.82
N LEU A 102 -7.47 -6.11 -1.17
CA LEU A 102 -7.19 -5.64 0.18
C LEU A 102 -7.23 -6.78 1.20
N ARG A 103 -8.27 -7.63 1.16
CA ARG A 103 -8.36 -8.79 2.05
C ARG A 103 -7.16 -9.73 1.88
N ILE A 104 -6.82 -10.07 0.63
CA ILE A 104 -5.64 -10.89 0.33
C ILE A 104 -4.36 -10.25 0.88
N ALA A 105 -4.16 -8.94 0.67
CA ALA A 105 -2.99 -8.26 1.20
C ALA A 105 -2.90 -8.38 2.73
N MET A 106 -4.02 -8.29 3.44
CA MET A 106 -4.01 -8.45 4.89
C MET A 106 -3.70 -9.87 5.34
N GLU A 107 -4.29 -10.88 4.70
CA GLU A 107 -4.05 -12.30 5.00
C GLU A 107 -2.60 -12.69 4.69
N VAL A 108 -2.08 -12.30 3.52
CA VAL A 108 -0.74 -12.67 3.06
C VAL A 108 0.36 -11.90 3.80
N PHE A 109 0.26 -10.57 3.89
CA PHE A 109 1.36 -9.78 4.46
C PHE A 109 1.30 -9.66 5.98
N PHE A 110 0.11 -9.74 6.58
CA PHE A 110 -0.03 -9.64 8.03
C PHE A 110 -0.38 -10.96 8.71
N GLY A 111 -0.70 -12.03 7.97
CA GLY A 111 -1.06 -13.32 8.56
C GLY A 111 -2.29 -13.23 9.46
N LEU A 112 -3.21 -12.33 9.16
CA LEU A 112 -4.40 -12.10 9.98
C LEU A 112 -5.59 -12.85 9.37
N PRO A 113 -6.27 -13.73 10.13
CA PRO A 113 -7.48 -14.39 9.63
C PRO A 113 -8.60 -13.37 9.46
N ALA A 114 -9.51 -13.65 8.52
CA ALA A 114 -10.69 -12.82 8.28
C ALA A 114 -11.50 -12.59 9.58
N GLY A 115 -11.92 -11.34 9.79
CA GLY A 115 -12.71 -10.97 10.96
C GLY A 115 -12.81 -9.45 11.17
N PRO A 116 -13.53 -9.01 12.22
CA PRO A 116 -13.83 -7.59 12.44
C PRO A 116 -12.61 -6.68 12.58
N GLU A 117 -11.48 -7.20 13.08
CA GLU A 117 -10.23 -6.44 13.17
C GLU A 117 -9.60 -6.19 11.80
N VAL A 118 -9.57 -7.22 10.94
CA VAL A 118 -9.09 -7.12 9.56
C VAL A 118 -9.98 -6.17 8.75
N ASP A 119 -11.29 -6.17 8.96
CA ASP A 119 -12.21 -5.23 8.30
C ASP A 119 -11.90 -3.77 8.69
N ARG A 120 -11.62 -3.52 9.97
CA ARG A 120 -11.20 -2.19 10.45
C ARG A 120 -9.85 -1.79 9.87
N LEU A 121 -8.90 -2.72 9.80
CA LEU A 121 -7.58 -2.50 9.20
C LEU A 121 -7.69 -2.14 7.71
N ASN A 122 -8.52 -2.88 6.97
CA ASN A 122 -8.85 -2.62 5.56
C ASN A 122 -9.49 -1.24 5.37
N ALA A 123 -10.46 -0.88 6.22
CA ALA A 123 -11.12 0.41 6.16
C ALA A 123 -10.13 1.57 6.45
N ALA A 124 -9.25 1.39 7.44
CA ALA A 124 -8.20 2.36 7.78
C ALA A 124 -7.21 2.54 6.62
N PHE A 125 -6.75 1.45 6.00
CA PHE A 125 -5.86 1.48 4.84
C PHE A 125 -6.53 2.12 3.63
N ALA A 126 -7.78 1.75 3.32
CA ALA A 126 -8.53 2.34 2.22
C ALA A 126 -8.76 3.84 2.42
N ALA A 127 -9.01 4.29 3.65
CA ALA A 127 -9.13 5.71 3.98
C ALA A 127 -7.81 6.45 3.78
N LEU A 128 -6.69 5.84 4.19
CA LEU A 128 -5.35 6.39 4.00
C LEU A 128 -5.00 6.54 2.52
N VAL A 129 -5.20 5.51 1.71
CA VAL A 129 -4.97 5.58 0.25
C VAL A 129 -5.90 6.60 -0.42
N ARG A 130 -7.16 6.67 -0.01
CA ARG A 130 -8.11 7.67 -0.54
C ARG A 130 -7.68 9.11 -0.20
N ALA A 131 -7.03 9.33 0.93
CA ALA A 131 -6.54 10.64 1.31
C ALA A 131 -5.41 11.16 0.40
N ALA A 132 -4.65 10.26 -0.24
CA ALA A 132 -3.53 10.60 -1.12
C ALA A 132 -3.94 11.47 -2.34
N THR A 133 -5.20 11.35 -2.78
CA THR A 133 -5.75 12.12 -3.91
C THR A 133 -6.78 13.16 -3.48
N ALA A 134 -6.97 13.35 -2.17
CA ALA A 134 -7.91 14.31 -1.63
C ALA A 134 -7.25 15.67 -1.35
N LEU A 135 -8.05 16.73 -1.27
CA LEU A 135 -7.57 18.02 -0.79
C LEU A 135 -7.05 17.88 0.65
N PRO A 136 -5.90 18.49 1.01
CA PRO A 136 -5.23 18.32 2.30
C PRO A 136 -5.90 19.09 3.47
N ILE A 137 -7.23 19.00 3.56
CA ILE A 137 -8.04 19.67 4.58
C ILE A 137 -8.13 18.76 5.81
N ARG A 138 -7.51 19.18 6.92
CA ARG A 138 -7.38 18.41 8.17
C ARG A 138 -8.61 18.51 9.07
N LEU A 139 -9.76 18.00 8.61
CA LEU A 139 -11.00 17.95 9.39
C LEU A 139 -11.50 16.50 9.51
N PRO A 140 -12.07 16.07 10.65
CA PRO A 140 -12.34 14.64 10.93
C PRO A 140 -13.30 13.97 9.94
N PHE A 141 -14.16 14.74 9.27
CA PHE A 141 -15.12 14.24 8.29
C PHE A 141 -14.61 14.25 6.85
N THR A 142 -13.49 14.93 6.56
CA THR A 142 -12.91 14.97 5.21
C THR A 142 -12.20 13.66 4.87
N ALA A 143 -12.01 13.38 3.58
CA ALA A 143 -11.23 12.22 3.15
C ALA A 143 -9.80 12.26 3.71
N TYR A 144 -9.18 13.45 3.73
CA TYR A 144 -7.84 13.64 4.27
C TYR A 144 -7.77 13.41 5.79
N GLY A 145 -8.69 13.97 6.57
CA GLY A 145 -8.74 13.73 8.02
C GLY A 145 -9.03 12.27 8.38
N LYS A 146 -9.91 11.60 7.64
CA LYS A 146 -10.15 10.15 7.78
C LYS A 146 -8.90 9.33 7.45
N GLY A 147 -8.14 9.73 6.43
CA GLY A 147 -6.86 9.10 6.11
C GLY A 147 -5.81 9.25 7.22
N LEU A 148 -5.72 10.42 7.84
CA LEU A 148 -4.83 10.64 8.99
C LEU A 148 -5.25 9.79 10.21
N ALA A 149 -6.54 9.67 10.47
CA ALA A 149 -7.04 8.79 11.52
C ALA A 149 -6.74 7.31 11.20
N GLY A 150 -6.94 6.90 9.94
CA GLY A 150 -6.60 5.56 9.46
C GLY A 150 -5.10 5.25 9.60
N ARG A 151 -4.24 6.22 9.28
CA ARG A 151 -2.80 6.11 9.50
C ARG A 151 -2.45 5.85 10.96
N ARG A 152 -2.98 6.66 11.89
CA ARG A 152 -2.73 6.47 13.32
C ARG A 152 -3.16 5.08 13.79
N TYR A 153 -4.33 4.64 13.36
CA TYR A 153 -4.81 3.29 13.66
C TYR A 153 -3.85 2.19 13.16
N LEU A 154 -3.36 2.32 11.92
CA LEU A 154 -2.40 1.38 11.34
C LEU A 154 -1.07 1.37 12.11
N GLU A 155 -0.54 2.55 12.45
CA GLU A 155 0.69 2.69 13.24
C GLU A 155 0.56 2.03 14.62
N ASP A 156 -0.54 2.31 15.32
CA ASP A 156 -0.82 1.72 16.64
C ASP A 156 -0.98 0.19 16.55
N PHE A 157 -1.63 -0.30 15.49
CA PHE A 157 -1.78 -1.73 15.24
C PHE A 157 -0.43 -2.41 15.03
N PHE A 158 0.40 -1.90 14.12
CA PHE A 158 1.72 -2.48 13.84
C PHE A 158 2.67 -2.36 15.03
N ALA A 159 2.61 -1.26 15.78
CA ALA A 159 3.40 -1.10 17.00
C ALA A 159 3.11 -2.19 18.05
N ARG A 160 1.87 -2.69 18.12
CA ARG A 160 1.49 -3.83 18.97
C ARG A 160 1.89 -5.18 18.38
N LEU A 161 1.82 -5.34 17.05
CA LEU A 161 2.09 -6.61 16.37
C LEU A 161 3.59 -6.94 16.31
N ILE A 162 4.46 -5.94 16.11
CA ILE A 162 5.91 -6.14 15.94
C ILE A 162 6.55 -6.87 17.14
N PRO A 163 6.33 -6.47 18.40
CA PRO A 163 6.88 -7.17 19.56
C PRO A 163 6.39 -8.63 19.66
N GLN A 164 5.11 -8.89 19.36
CA GLN A 164 4.53 -10.24 19.42
C GLN A 164 5.22 -11.19 18.43
N ARG A 165 5.42 -10.72 17.19
CA ARG A 165 6.13 -11.48 16.14
C ARG A 165 7.61 -11.70 16.48
N ARG A 166 8.28 -10.71 17.09
CA ARG A 166 9.68 -10.86 17.55
C ARG A 166 9.82 -11.87 18.69
N ALA A 167 8.81 -12.00 19.54
CA ALA A 167 8.79 -12.96 20.64
C ALA A 167 8.48 -14.41 20.20
N GLY A 168 8.26 -14.64 18.89
CA GLY A 168 7.91 -15.96 18.36
C GLY A 168 6.45 -16.37 18.56
N ASN A 169 5.60 -15.47 19.06
CA ASN A 169 4.15 -15.69 19.12
C ASN A 169 3.54 -15.38 17.75
N SER A 170 3.78 -16.26 16.79
CA SER A 170 3.04 -16.30 15.53
C SER A 170 1.67 -16.89 15.82
N ALA A 171 0.65 -16.05 15.97
CA ALA A 171 -0.73 -16.52 15.80
C ALA A 171 -0.91 -16.81 14.30
N GLY A 172 -0.86 -18.09 13.92
CA GLY A 172 -1.13 -18.58 12.56
C GLY A 172 0.10 -18.67 11.68
#